data_AF-A0AAF0H3G2-F1
#
_entry.id   AF-A0AAF0H3G2-F1
#
_cell.length_a   1.000
_cell.length_b   1.000
_cell.length_c   1.000
_cell.angle_alpha   90.00
_cell.angle_beta   90.00
_cell.angle_gamma   90.00
#
_symmetry.space_group_name_H-M   'P 1'
#
loop_
_entity.id
_entity.type
_entity.pdbx_description
1 polymer ?
#
loop_
_entity_poly.entity_id
_entity_poly.type
_entity_poly.pdbx_seq_one_letter_code
_entity_poly.pdbx_strand_id
1 'polypeptide(L)'
;MNKVKLDKRIMDVVRMRTVLHPRDWKDESQLMMKRWFDYRFMSPVEATMTFGQHYIAGLRRYVSRNFDVGLAETVSGTKNGVPAARASWFTALWRARARTDAIFVPYGLLVDFSFDFASRRKRFWTMLPSQLHASKRNGEAWWALFNERVEDVLPLRMKNIADMPHYRAENYLGLPPQVHFRELMISEMAHEHRPLVDKIVDRVFVKRHLPLEQALTLAAPDADLRELTQRANTAADDRAWEARPVVELDPSDLLPSCFAIAETIDVNRAPCDLCPLIASCRAAAVEAINITVKATGSASPVLDADRKRISINVANHRRKAGAAPVTSCNHS
;
A
#
# COMPACT_ATOMS: atom_id res chain seq x y z
N MET A 1 -6.20 22.60 7.19
CA MET A 1 -6.15 21.51 6.20
C MET A 1 -6.20 22.14 4.82
N ASN A 2 -5.18 21.91 4.01
CA ASN A 2 -5.04 22.49 2.67
C ASN A 2 -6.12 21.92 1.74
N LYS A 3 -6.98 22.82 1.24
CA LYS A 3 -8.13 22.46 0.39
C LYS A 3 -7.72 21.78 -0.91
N VAL A 4 -6.68 22.27 -1.58
CA VAL A 4 -6.21 21.71 -2.87
C VAL A 4 -5.77 20.25 -2.71
N LYS A 5 -5.06 19.95 -1.62
CA LYS A 5 -4.62 18.58 -1.32
C LYS A 5 -5.79 17.66 -0.96
N LEU A 6 -6.77 18.16 -0.20
CA LEU A 6 -8.00 17.42 0.12
C LEU A 6 -8.80 17.12 -1.15
N ASP A 7 -9.03 18.14 -1.99
CA ASP A 7 -9.78 18.01 -3.25
C ASP A 7 -9.11 16.98 -4.16
N LYS A 8 -7.78 16.99 -4.24
CA LYS A 8 -7.01 15.95 -4.95
C LYS A 8 -7.29 14.55 -4.40
N ARG A 9 -7.26 14.37 -3.07
CA ARG A 9 -7.56 13.06 -2.44
C ARG A 9 -8.98 12.58 -2.76
N ILE A 10 -9.96 13.47 -2.74
CA ILE A 10 -11.34 13.16 -3.12
C ILE A 10 -11.40 12.75 -4.60
N MET A 11 -10.73 13.48 -5.48
CA MET A 11 -10.67 13.17 -6.91
C MET A 11 -9.98 11.83 -7.21
N ASP A 12 -8.97 11.44 -6.43
CA ASP A 12 -8.37 10.11 -6.53
C ASP A 12 -9.38 9.00 -6.19
N VAL A 13 -10.22 9.20 -5.16
CA VAL A 13 -11.30 8.26 -4.83
C VAL A 13 -12.35 8.21 -5.94
N VAL A 14 -12.77 9.36 -6.48
CA VAL A 14 -13.69 9.43 -7.63
C VAL A 14 -13.13 8.65 -8.82
N ARG A 15 -11.85 8.87 -9.14
CA ARG A 15 -11.16 8.17 -10.23
C ARG A 15 -11.13 6.66 -10.00
N MET A 16 -10.75 6.22 -8.79
CA MET A 16 -10.77 4.81 -8.40
C MET A 16 -12.16 4.19 -8.61
N ARG A 17 -13.22 4.83 -8.11
CA ARG A 17 -14.62 4.35 -8.24
C ARG A 17 -15.09 4.26 -9.69
N THR A 18 -14.58 5.13 -10.56
CA THR A 18 -14.95 5.17 -11.97
C THR A 18 -14.29 4.05 -12.79
N VAL A 19 -13.08 3.61 -12.42
CA VAL A 19 -12.29 2.70 -13.25
C VAL A 19 -12.11 1.29 -12.67
N LEU A 20 -12.47 1.06 -11.41
CA LEU A 20 -12.35 -0.22 -10.74
C LEU A 20 -13.68 -0.74 -10.19
N HIS A 21 -13.79 -2.06 -10.14
CA HIS A 21 -14.94 -2.71 -9.54
C HIS A 21 -14.82 -2.66 -7.99
N PRO A 22 -15.90 -2.43 -7.23
CA PRO A 22 -15.87 -2.36 -5.76
C PRO A 22 -15.12 -3.51 -5.06
N ARG A 23 -15.32 -4.74 -5.54
CA ARG A 23 -14.56 -5.92 -5.10
C ARG A 23 -13.03 -5.77 -5.07
N ASP A 24 -12.46 -4.89 -5.89
CA ASP A 24 -11.01 -4.72 -6.03
C ASP A 24 -10.45 -3.71 -5.00
N TRP A 25 -11.30 -2.87 -4.38
CA TRP A 25 -10.87 -1.83 -3.44
C TRP A 25 -11.63 -1.83 -2.09
N LYS A 26 -12.60 -2.73 -1.91
CA LYS A 26 -13.37 -2.89 -0.65
C LYS A 26 -12.52 -3.22 0.59
N ASP A 27 -11.27 -3.64 0.41
CA ASP A 27 -10.37 -4.06 1.49
C ASP A 27 -9.26 -3.02 1.76
N GLU A 28 -9.30 -1.83 1.13
CA GLU A 28 -8.24 -0.81 1.24
C GLU A 28 -7.99 -0.32 2.68
N SER A 29 -9.01 -0.26 3.55
CA SER A 29 -8.81 0.09 4.98
C SER A 29 -7.97 -0.93 5.72
N GLN A 30 -8.19 -2.22 5.44
CA GLN A 30 -7.42 -3.31 6.03
C GLN A 30 -6.01 -3.38 5.43
N LEU A 31 -5.87 -3.12 4.13
CA LEU A 31 -4.57 -3.07 3.46
C LEU A 31 -3.70 -1.92 3.95
N MET A 32 -4.28 -0.76 4.29
CA MET A 32 -3.53 0.39 4.80
C MET A 32 -2.66 0.05 6.01
N MET A 33 -3.15 -0.80 6.92
CA MET A 33 -2.39 -1.23 8.10
C MET A 33 -1.29 -2.25 7.77
N LYS A 34 -1.46 -3.03 6.71
CA LYS A 34 -0.49 -4.05 6.25
C LYS A 34 0.51 -3.50 5.24
N ARG A 35 0.24 -2.33 4.66
CA ARG A 35 1.09 -1.72 3.65
C ARG A 35 2.41 -1.24 4.27
N TRP A 36 3.48 -1.30 3.47
CA TRP A 36 4.76 -0.69 3.81
C TRP A 36 4.60 0.81 4.11
N PHE A 37 5.38 1.31 5.06
CA PHE A 37 5.21 2.63 5.67
C PHE A 37 5.16 3.78 4.67
N ASP A 38 6.06 3.77 3.68
CA ASP A 38 6.21 4.78 2.62
C ASP A 38 4.89 5.10 1.90
N TYR A 39 3.97 4.15 1.86
CA TYR A 39 2.79 4.20 1.03
C TYR A 39 1.48 4.33 1.85
N ARG A 40 1.54 4.40 3.18
CA ARG A 40 0.34 4.44 4.04
C ARG A 40 -0.41 5.77 3.98
N PHE A 41 0.25 6.85 3.57
CA PHE A 41 -0.34 8.18 3.41
C PHE A 41 -0.57 8.57 1.94
N MET A 42 -0.21 7.71 0.99
CA MET A 42 -0.58 7.86 -0.42
C MET A 42 -2.03 7.45 -0.63
N SER A 43 -2.75 8.10 -1.54
CA SER A 43 -4.03 7.58 -2.01
C SER A 43 -3.83 6.20 -2.65
N PRO A 44 -4.85 5.33 -2.71
CA PRO A 44 -4.70 4.01 -3.33
C PRO A 44 -4.34 4.10 -4.83
N VAL A 45 -4.75 5.20 -5.48
CA VAL A 45 -4.38 5.52 -6.86
C VAL A 45 -2.88 5.85 -6.94
N GLU A 46 -2.40 6.76 -6.09
CA GLU A 46 -0.98 7.12 -6.01
C GLU A 46 -0.10 5.91 -5.68
N ALA A 47 -0.52 5.09 -4.72
CA ALA A 47 0.17 3.86 -4.36
C ALA A 47 0.23 2.87 -5.53
N THR A 48 -0.85 2.76 -6.31
CA THR A 48 -0.89 1.89 -7.51
C THR A 48 0.00 2.43 -8.62
N MET A 49 0.07 3.75 -8.82
CA MET A 49 0.98 4.36 -9.80
C MET A 49 2.44 4.20 -9.39
N THR A 50 2.74 4.35 -8.09
CA THR A 50 4.07 4.12 -7.51
C THR A 50 4.49 2.66 -7.69
N PHE A 51 3.59 1.71 -7.44
CA PHE A 51 3.83 0.29 -7.74
C PHE A 51 4.11 0.07 -9.24
N GLY A 52 3.35 0.73 -10.13
CA GLY A 52 3.58 0.69 -11.57
C GLY A 52 4.97 1.19 -11.98
N GLN A 53 5.47 2.27 -11.35
CA GLN A 53 6.82 2.78 -11.59
C GLN A 53 7.89 1.77 -11.17
N HIS A 54 7.75 1.15 -9.99
CA HIS A 54 8.66 0.08 -9.56
C HIS A 54 8.63 -1.11 -10.52
N TYR A 55 7.44 -1.52 -10.96
CA TYR A 55 7.26 -2.58 -11.94
C TYR A 55 7.98 -2.29 -13.26
N ILE A 56 7.79 -1.09 -13.84
CA ILE A 56 8.46 -0.68 -15.07
C ILE A 56 9.98 -0.69 -14.85
N ALA A 57 10.47 -0.10 -13.76
CA ALA A 57 11.90 -0.05 -13.47
C ALA A 57 12.52 -1.46 -13.34
N GLY A 58 11.83 -2.39 -12.65
CA GLY A 58 12.27 -3.78 -12.52
C GLY A 58 12.23 -4.53 -13.85
N LEU A 59 11.19 -4.32 -14.67
CA LEU A 59 11.08 -4.90 -16.01
C LEU A 59 12.23 -4.44 -16.91
N ARG A 60 12.56 -3.15 -16.89
CA ARG A 60 13.68 -2.59 -17.67
C ARG A 60 15.01 -3.18 -17.23
N ARG A 61 15.27 -3.25 -15.92
CA ARG A 61 16.47 -3.93 -15.39
C ARG A 61 16.56 -5.39 -15.83
N TYR A 62 15.44 -6.11 -15.79
CA TYR A 62 15.36 -7.50 -16.21
C TYR A 62 15.65 -7.66 -17.70
N VAL A 63 15.01 -6.85 -18.56
CA VAL A 63 15.20 -6.88 -20.01
C VAL A 63 16.63 -6.51 -20.39
N SER A 64 17.19 -5.48 -19.76
CA SER A 64 18.58 -5.05 -19.99
C SER A 64 19.60 -6.14 -19.68
N ARG A 65 19.39 -6.92 -18.61
CA ARG A 65 20.32 -7.98 -18.17
C ARG A 65 20.19 -9.28 -18.95
N ASN A 66 18.99 -9.62 -19.43
CA ASN A 66 18.68 -10.96 -19.93
C ASN A 66 18.35 -11.00 -21.43
N PHE A 67 18.08 -9.86 -22.06
CA PHE A 67 17.63 -9.80 -23.45
C PHE A 67 18.40 -8.77 -24.26
N ASP A 68 18.11 -7.48 -24.07
CA ASP A 68 18.68 -6.40 -24.88
C ASP A 68 18.60 -5.05 -24.14
N VAL A 69 19.67 -4.27 -24.22
CA VAL A 69 19.79 -2.98 -23.51
C VAL A 69 18.93 -1.91 -24.19
N GLY A 70 18.86 -1.86 -25.53
CA GLY A 70 18.05 -0.88 -26.24
C GLY A 70 16.54 -1.10 -26.06
N LEU A 71 16.10 -2.36 -26.07
CA LEU A 71 14.72 -2.74 -25.78
C LEU A 71 14.31 -2.34 -24.36
N ALA A 72 15.24 -2.39 -23.41
CA ALA A 72 14.97 -2.01 -22.02
C ALA A 72 14.54 -0.54 -21.87
N GLU A 73 14.94 0.36 -22.77
CA GLU A 73 14.55 1.77 -22.68
C GLU A 73 13.07 1.98 -23.03
N THR A 74 12.54 1.16 -23.94
CA THR A 74 11.19 1.31 -24.49
C THR A 74 10.15 0.40 -23.85
N VAL A 75 10.58 -0.69 -23.20
CA VAL A 75 9.67 -1.64 -22.54
C VAL A 75 9.01 -1.02 -21.30
N SER A 76 7.69 -1.20 -21.18
CA SER A 76 6.89 -0.73 -20.04
C SER A 76 6.03 -1.84 -19.42
N GLY A 77 5.54 -2.80 -20.22
CA GLY A 77 4.66 -3.89 -19.74
C GLY A 77 3.31 -3.43 -19.17
N THR A 78 3.11 -2.12 -19.02
CA THR A 78 1.90 -1.44 -18.59
C THR A 78 1.79 -0.06 -19.27
N LYS A 79 0.69 0.66 -19.09
CA LYS A 79 0.54 2.05 -19.55
C LYS A 79 0.79 3.04 -18.40
N ASN A 80 1.15 4.27 -18.77
CA ASN A 80 1.34 5.37 -17.83
C ASN A 80 0.00 6.04 -17.47
N GLY A 81 -0.03 6.68 -16.31
CA GLY A 81 -1.18 7.44 -15.81
C GLY A 81 -2.34 6.56 -15.33
N VAL A 82 -3.43 7.19 -14.91
CA VAL A 82 -4.66 6.50 -14.51
C VAL A 82 -5.61 6.50 -15.71
N PRO A 83 -6.21 5.35 -16.10
CA PRO A 83 -7.03 5.31 -17.30
C PRO A 83 -8.31 6.15 -17.16
N ALA A 84 -8.86 6.58 -18.30
CA ALA A 84 -10.14 7.30 -18.34
C ALA A 84 -11.36 6.38 -18.07
N ALA A 85 -11.23 5.10 -18.42
CA ALA A 85 -12.24 4.07 -18.23
C ALA A 85 -11.60 2.80 -17.67
N ARG A 86 -12.42 1.80 -17.32
CA ARG A 86 -11.94 0.50 -16.85
C ARG A 86 -10.92 -0.10 -17.82
N ALA A 87 -9.73 -0.41 -17.33
CA ALA A 87 -8.67 -1.03 -18.12
C ALA A 87 -8.08 -2.24 -17.40
N SER A 88 -7.95 -3.36 -18.12
CA SER A 88 -7.46 -4.63 -17.56
C SER A 88 -6.05 -4.52 -16.98
N TRP A 89 -5.15 -3.79 -17.65
CA TRP A 89 -3.79 -3.57 -17.18
C TRP A 89 -3.75 -2.82 -15.83
N PHE A 90 -4.62 -1.83 -15.64
CA PHE A 90 -4.69 -1.04 -14.41
C PHE A 90 -5.28 -1.88 -13.28
N THR A 91 -6.33 -2.67 -13.56
CA THR A 91 -6.86 -3.66 -12.60
C THR A 91 -5.80 -4.70 -12.21
N ALA A 92 -4.96 -5.15 -13.15
CA ALA A 92 -3.88 -6.09 -12.87
C ALA A 92 -2.80 -5.47 -11.96
N LEU A 93 -2.38 -4.23 -12.24
CA LEU A 93 -1.47 -3.48 -11.36
C LEU A 93 -2.07 -3.28 -9.97
N TRP A 94 -3.33 -2.86 -9.88
CA TRP A 94 -4.02 -2.64 -8.61
C TRP A 94 -4.02 -3.90 -7.74
N ARG A 95 -4.40 -5.04 -8.32
CA ARG A 95 -4.41 -6.33 -7.62
C ARG A 95 -3.02 -6.80 -7.22
N ALA A 96 -2.01 -6.59 -8.07
CA ALA A 96 -0.63 -6.90 -7.74
C ALA A 96 -0.14 -6.05 -6.57
N ARG A 97 -0.40 -4.73 -6.59
CA ARG A 97 -0.11 -3.82 -5.49
C ARG A 97 -0.83 -4.23 -4.20
N ALA A 98 -2.13 -4.50 -4.24
CA ALA A 98 -2.91 -4.96 -3.08
C ALA A 98 -2.35 -6.26 -2.47
N ARG A 99 -1.92 -7.23 -3.30
CA ARG A 99 -1.25 -8.45 -2.82
C ARG A 99 0.11 -8.17 -2.19
N THR A 100 0.80 -7.13 -2.65
CA THR A 100 2.09 -6.68 -2.11
C THR A 100 1.90 -5.98 -0.77
N ASP A 101 0.88 -5.12 -0.67
CA ASP A 101 0.47 -4.51 0.59
C ASP A 101 0.16 -5.58 1.64
N ALA A 102 -0.52 -6.66 1.25
CA ALA A 102 -0.92 -7.71 2.18
C ALA A 102 0.26 -8.47 2.83
N ILE A 103 1.48 -8.37 2.28
CA ILE A 103 2.67 -9.08 2.74
C ILE A 103 3.74 -8.12 3.30
N PHE A 104 3.40 -6.83 3.48
CA PHE A 104 4.21 -5.82 4.18
C PHE A 104 5.66 -5.67 3.68
N VAL A 105 5.83 -5.49 2.37
CA VAL A 105 7.15 -5.25 1.76
C VAL A 105 7.19 -3.98 0.89
N PRO A 106 8.36 -3.35 0.75
CA PRO A 106 8.56 -2.30 -0.27
C PRO A 106 8.29 -2.83 -1.68
N TYR A 107 7.66 -2.01 -2.54
CA TYR A 107 7.28 -2.43 -3.89
C TYR A 107 8.48 -2.84 -4.74
N GLY A 108 9.58 -2.08 -4.66
CA GLY A 108 10.81 -2.39 -5.38
C GLY A 108 11.40 -3.74 -5.00
N LEU A 109 11.36 -4.10 -3.71
CA LEU A 109 11.88 -5.38 -3.21
C LEU A 109 11.14 -6.57 -3.82
N LEU A 110 9.80 -6.53 -3.79
CA LEU A 110 8.99 -7.57 -4.42
C LEU A 110 9.29 -7.67 -5.90
N VAL A 111 9.22 -6.54 -6.63
CA VAL A 111 9.37 -6.53 -8.09
C VAL A 111 10.73 -7.09 -8.50
N ASP A 112 11.82 -6.63 -7.86
CA ASP A 112 13.16 -7.09 -8.17
C ASP A 112 13.32 -8.58 -7.89
N PHE A 113 12.82 -9.05 -6.74
CA PHE A 113 12.81 -10.47 -6.42
C PHE A 113 12.03 -11.28 -7.46
N SER A 114 10.82 -10.85 -7.84
CA SER A 114 9.97 -11.57 -8.78
C SER A 114 10.66 -11.76 -10.13
N PHE A 115 11.28 -10.71 -10.67
CA PHE A 115 12.02 -10.80 -11.93
C PHE A 115 13.29 -11.65 -11.82
N ASP A 116 14.05 -11.57 -10.72
CA ASP A 116 15.20 -12.45 -10.47
C ASP A 116 14.76 -13.92 -10.40
N PHE A 117 13.73 -14.21 -9.62
CA PHE A 117 13.15 -15.55 -9.49
C PHE A 117 12.66 -16.09 -10.84
N ALA A 118 12.11 -15.25 -11.71
CA ALA A 118 11.67 -15.65 -13.03
C ALA A 118 12.83 -15.88 -14.02
N SER A 119 13.94 -15.14 -13.90
CA SER A 119 15.11 -15.27 -14.79
C SER A 119 15.70 -16.68 -14.80
N ARG A 120 15.62 -17.38 -13.66
CA ARG A 120 16.16 -18.75 -13.47
C ARG A 120 15.28 -19.84 -14.09
N ARG A 121 14.24 -19.48 -14.84
CA ARG A 121 13.23 -20.41 -15.38
C ARG A 121 12.96 -20.13 -16.85
N LYS A 122 12.72 -21.19 -17.62
CA LYS A 122 12.33 -21.08 -19.02
C LYS A 122 10.96 -20.39 -19.12
N ARG A 123 10.94 -19.20 -19.73
CA ARG A 123 9.74 -18.43 -20.01
C ARG A 123 9.81 -17.87 -21.43
N PHE A 124 8.67 -17.85 -22.11
CA PHE A 124 8.58 -17.24 -23.44
C PHE A 124 8.67 -15.71 -23.40
N TRP A 125 8.16 -15.08 -22.33
CA TRP A 125 8.19 -13.63 -22.17
C TRP A 125 8.28 -13.20 -20.69
N THR A 126 8.40 -11.88 -20.48
CA THR A 126 8.53 -11.24 -19.16
C THR A 126 7.26 -11.43 -18.32
N MET A 127 7.41 -11.29 -17.00
CA MET A 127 6.28 -11.39 -16.07
C MET A 127 5.31 -10.23 -16.25
N LEU A 128 4.01 -10.52 -16.27
CA LEU A 128 2.95 -9.52 -16.12
C LEU A 128 2.77 -9.16 -14.63
N PRO A 129 2.16 -8.01 -14.29
CA PRO A 129 1.91 -7.63 -12.89
C PRO A 129 1.17 -8.70 -12.09
N SER A 130 0.19 -9.36 -12.70
CA SER A 130 -0.59 -10.45 -12.06
C SER A 130 0.24 -11.70 -11.73
N GLN A 131 1.45 -11.81 -12.27
CA GLN A 131 2.33 -12.98 -12.13
C GLN A 131 3.44 -12.77 -11.11
N LEU A 132 3.62 -11.57 -10.54
CA LEU A 132 4.75 -11.23 -9.67
C LEU A 132 4.83 -12.09 -8.40
N HIS A 133 3.69 -12.47 -7.85
CA HIS A 133 3.61 -13.28 -6.63
C HIS A 133 3.58 -14.79 -6.93
N ALA A 134 3.79 -15.57 -5.88
CA ALA A 134 3.57 -17.02 -5.86
C ALA A 134 2.26 -17.44 -6.56
N SER A 135 2.37 -18.50 -7.36
CA SER A 135 1.26 -19.27 -7.93
C SER A 135 1.10 -20.59 -7.16
N LYS A 136 -0.01 -21.29 -7.37
CA LYS A 136 -0.24 -22.62 -6.76
C LYS A 136 0.87 -23.64 -7.07
N ARG A 137 1.53 -23.52 -8.23
CA ARG A 137 2.54 -24.49 -8.69
C ARG A 137 3.94 -24.24 -8.13
N ASN A 138 4.26 -23.00 -7.75
CA ASN A 138 5.61 -22.61 -7.34
C ASN A 138 5.63 -21.93 -5.96
N GLY A 139 4.52 -21.99 -5.21
CA GLY A 139 4.35 -21.21 -3.99
C GLY A 139 5.39 -21.53 -2.94
N GLU A 140 5.68 -22.81 -2.70
CA GLU A 140 6.68 -23.25 -1.73
C GLU A 140 8.07 -22.69 -2.05
N ALA A 141 8.58 -22.94 -3.26
CA ALA A 141 9.88 -22.44 -3.69
C ALA A 141 9.95 -20.91 -3.77
N TRP A 142 8.83 -20.24 -4.12
CA TRP A 142 8.76 -18.79 -4.17
C TRP A 142 8.87 -18.20 -2.75
N TRP A 143 8.11 -18.72 -1.79
CA TRP A 143 8.12 -18.23 -0.41
C TRP A 143 9.44 -18.53 0.31
N ALA A 144 10.03 -19.71 0.09
CA ALA A 144 11.32 -20.05 0.70
C ALA A 144 12.41 -19.02 0.31
N LEU A 145 12.59 -18.77 -1.00
CA LEU A 145 13.58 -17.82 -1.49
C LEU A 145 13.20 -16.36 -1.19
N PHE A 146 11.90 -16.05 -1.14
CA PHE A 146 11.45 -14.70 -0.85
C PHE A 146 11.69 -14.34 0.61
N ASN A 147 11.41 -15.24 1.55
CA ASN A 147 11.60 -15.00 2.97
C ASN A 147 13.08 -14.78 3.29
N GLU A 148 13.98 -15.62 2.76
CA GLU A 148 15.43 -15.43 2.87
C GLU A 148 15.85 -14.02 2.39
N ARG A 149 15.35 -13.62 1.20
CA ARG A 149 15.64 -12.29 0.65
C ARG A 149 15.07 -11.14 1.49
N VAL A 150 13.91 -11.32 2.09
CA VAL A 150 13.25 -10.31 2.93
C VAL A 150 14.00 -10.17 4.26
N GLU A 151 14.40 -11.27 4.89
CA GLU A 151 15.17 -11.26 6.15
C GLU A 151 16.48 -10.46 6.02
N ASP A 152 17.17 -10.57 4.87
CA ASP A 152 18.39 -9.80 4.61
C ASP A 152 18.14 -8.30 4.39
N VAL A 153 17.08 -7.95 3.66
CA VAL A 153 16.91 -6.60 3.10
C VAL A 153 16.01 -5.71 3.95
N LEU A 154 14.99 -6.29 4.59
CA LEU A 154 13.99 -5.53 5.33
C LEU A 154 14.59 -4.77 6.52
N PRO A 155 15.50 -5.35 7.35
CA PRO A 155 16.12 -4.61 8.45
C PRO A 155 16.89 -3.37 7.99
N LEU A 156 17.57 -3.45 6.83
CA LEU A 156 18.27 -2.30 6.24
C LEU A 156 17.30 -1.22 5.79
N ARG A 157 16.14 -1.60 5.25
CA ARG A 157 15.07 -0.66 4.88
C ARG A 157 14.40 -0.04 6.09
N MET A 158 14.18 -0.81 7.15
CA MET A 158 13.60 -0.37 8.41
C MET A 158 14.41 0.74 9.06
N LYS A 159 15.75 0.69 8.97
CA LYS A 159 16.64 1.75 9.47
C LYS A 159 16.37 3.12 8.81
N ASN A 160 15.97 3.12 7.54
CA ASN A 160 15.78 4.32 6.72
C ASN A 160 14.36 4.92 6.78
N ILE A 161 13.39 4.26 7.44
CA ILE A 161 12.03 4.83 7.61
C ILE A 161 12.06 6.16 8.38
N ALA A 162 13.16 6.42 9.10
CA ALA A 162 13.60 7.70 9.66
C ALA A 162 13.30 8.94 8.82
N ASP A 163 13.32 8.80 7.50
CA ASP A 163 13.21 9.92 6.60
C ASP A 163 11.76 10.36 6.36
N MET A 164 10.77 9.63 6.89
CA MET A 164 9.36 9.96 6.71
C MET A 164 8.82 10.94 7.77
N PRO A 165 8.46 12.19 7.41
CA PRO A 165 7.94 13.15 8.37
C PRO A 165 6.60 12.75 8.99
N HIS A 166 5.80 11.94 8.27
CA HIS A 166 4.46 11.50 8.69
C HIS A 166 4.43 10.72 10.02
N TYR A 167 5.56 10.14 10.43
CA TYR A 167 5.66 9.35 11.67
C TYR A 167 6.37 10.08 12.80
N ARG A 168 6.82 11.31 12.56
CA ARG A 168 7.55 12.10 13.55
C ARG A 168 6.61 12.76 14.55
N ALA A 169 7.13 13.05 15.73
CA ALA A 169 6.40 13.60 16.87
C ALA A 169 5.71 14.92 16.52
N GLU A 170 6.38 15.78 15.74
CA GLU A 170 5.83 17.05 15.26
C GLU A 170 4.56 16.90 14.39
N ASN A 171 4.35 15.73 13.76
CA ASN A 171 3.20 15.46 12.88
C ASN A 171 2.26 14.40 13.46
N TYR A 172 2.38 14.06 14.75
CA TYR A 172 1.61 12.99 15.35
C TYR A 172 0.17 13.44 15.65
N LEU A 173 -0.79 12.76 15.02
CA LEU A 173 -2.22 13.00 15.23
C LEU A 173 -2.92 11.81 15.89
N GLY A 174 -2.18 10.78 16.30
CA GLY A 174 -2.76 9.54 16.81
C GLY A 174 -3.47 8.71 15.75
N LEU A 175 -3.05 8.83 14.47
CA LEU A 175 -3.66 8.05 13.40
C LEU A 175 -3.31 6.56 13.56
N PRO A 176 -4.20 5.62 13.23
CA PRO A 176 -3.92 4.19 13.28
C PRO A 176 -2.57 3.78 12.64
N PRO A 177 -2.19 4.24 11.43
CA PRO A 177 -0.88 3.92 10.87
C PRO A 177 0.30 4.47 11.68
N GLN A 178 0.15 5.60 12.39
CA GLN A 178 1.18 6.18 13.26
C GLN A 178 1.31 5.40 14.57
N VAL A 179 0.19 5.02 15.19
CA VAL A 179 0.18 4.18 16.40
C VAL A 179 0.86 2.84 16.12
N HIS A 180 0.44 2.16 15.05
CA HIS A 180 1.04 0.89 14.64
C HIS A 180 2.54 1.03 14.30
N PHE A 181 2.95 2.14 13.70
CA PHE A 181 4.38 2.40 13.46
C PHE A 181 5.15 2.52 14.78
N ARG A 182 4.63 3.25 15.77
CA ARG A 182 5.27 3.41 17.07
C ARG A 182 5.38 2.09 17.83
N GLU A 183 4.32 1.28 17.83
CA GLU A 183 4.33 -0.07 18.41
C GLU A 183 5.44 -0.93 17.80
N LEU A 184 5.57 -0.89 16.47
CA LEU A 184 6.62 -1.63 15.78
C LEU A 184 8.02 -1.07 16.13
N MET A 185 8.20 0.25 16.22
CA MET A 185 9.48 0.84 16.65
C MET A 185 9.86 0.44 18.07
N ILE A 186 8.90 0.39 19.00
CA ILE A 186 9.13 -0.07 20.38
C ILE A 186 9.53 -1.55 20.38
N SER A 187 8.82 -2.39 19.61
CA SER A 187 9.16 -3.81 19.45
C SER A 187 10.58 -3.98 18.89
N GLU A 188 10.95 -3.27 17.83
CA GLU A 188 12.31 -3.31 17.27
C GLU A 188 13.35 -2.87 18.31
N MET A 189 13.10 -1.77 19.02
CA MET A 189 14.01 -1.32 20.09
C MET A 189 14.18 -2.35 21.20
N ALA A 190 13.17 -3.14 21.53
CA ALA A 190 13.27 -4.20 22.53
C ALA A 190 14.18 -5.35 22.09
N HIS A 191 14.23 -5.65 20.79
CA HIS A 191 15.01 -6.76 20.23
C HIS A 191 16.38 -6.34 19.68
N GLU A 192 16.61 -5.05 19.43
CA GLU A 192 17.91 -4.52 19.02
C GLU A 192 18.98 -4.76 20.11
N HIS A 193 20.21 -5.17 19.77
CA HIS A 193 21.29 -5.40 20.74
C HIS A 193 22.02 -4.13 21.23
N ARG A 194 21.66 -2.95 20.70
CA ARG A 194 22.30 -1.68 21.06
C ARG A 194 22.01 -1.28 22.52
N PRO A 195 22.88 -0.47 23.16
CA PRO A 195 22.55 0.16 24.43
C PRO A 195 21.24 0.97 24.36
N LEU A 196 20.43 0.93 25.42
CA LEU A 196 19.15 1.65 25.44
C LEU A 196 19.31 3.15 25.25
N VAL A 197 20.39 3.75 25.79
CA VAL A 197 20.76 5.16 25.56
C VAL A 197 20.82 5.47 24.07
N ASP A 198 21.56 4.69 23.29
CA ASP A 198 21.73 4.92 21.85
C ASP A 198 20.42 4.76 21.08
N LYS A 199 19.55 3.84 21.52
CA LYS A 199 18.22 3.65 20.94
C LYS A 199 17.32 4.85 21.22
N ILE A 200 17.35 5.38 22.45
CA ILE A 200 16.62 6.60 22.83
C ILE A 200 17.12 7.76 21.98
N VAL A 201 18.44 7.97 21.87
CA VAL A 201 19.02 9.02 21.03
C VAL A 201 18.52 8.91 19.59
N ASP A 202 18.65 7.74 18.97
CA ASP A 202 18.25 7.52 17.58
C ASP A 202 16.74 7.73 17.36
N ARG A 203 15.87 7.14 18.20
CA ARG A 203 14.42 7.08 17.94
C ARG A 203 13.64 8.27 18.53
N VAL A 204 14.12 8.89 19.60
CA VAL A 204 13.45 10.00 20.29
C VAL A 204 14.03 11.34 19.86
N PHE A 205 15.35 11.53 19.93
CA PHE A 205 15.94 12.84 19.69
C PHE A 205 16.29 13.09 18.21
N VAL A 206 16.90 12.10 17.55
CA VAL A 206 17.36 12.23 16.16
C VAL A 206 16.22 12.08 15.16
N LYS A 207 15.47 10.98 15.24
CA LYS A 207 14.38 10.65 14.31
C LYS A 207 13.01 11.14 14.78
N ARG A 208 12.84 11.42 16.07
CA ARG A 208 11.58 11.88 16.69
C ARG A 208 10.38 10.98 16.40
N HIS A 209 10.59 9.68 16.27
CA HIS A 209 9.50 8.73 16.02
C HIS A 209 8.69 8.43 17.28
N LEU A 210 9.37 8.41 18.42
CA LEU A 210 8.79 8.07 19.71
C LEU A 210 8.92 9.26 20.66
N PRO A 211 7.92 9.50 21.51
CA PRO A 211 8.09 10.33 22.69
C PRO A 211 8.98 9.61 23.72
N LEU A 212 9.67 10.38 24.56
CA LEU A 212 10.65 9.85 25.50
C LEU A 212 10.01 8.84 26.46
N GLU A 213 8.79 9.12 26.93
CA GLU A 213 8.05 8.30 27.88
C GLU A 213 7.83 6.88 27.34
N GLN A 214 7.54 6.75 26.04
CA GLN A 214 7.36 5.44 25.41
C GLN A 214 8.68 4.66 25.35
N ALA A 215 9.79 5.33 25.03
CA ALA A 215 11.10 4.67 24.96
C ALA A 215 11.58 4.22 26.35
N LEU A 216 11.29 5.01 27.40
CA LEU A 216 11.65 4.68 28.78
C LEU A 216 10.91 3.45 29.33
N THR A 217 9.77 3.05 28.74
CA THR A 217 9.09 1.79 29.13
C THR A 217 9.93 0.54 28.88
N LEU A 218 10.98 0.63 28.07
CA LEU A 218 11.93 -0.45 27.78
C LEU A 218 13.08 -0.54 28.80
N ALA A 219 13.17 0.40 29.75
CA ALA A 219 14.18 0.35 30.80
C ALA A 219 13.92 -0.82 31.76
N ALA A 220 14.98 -1.34 32.37
CA ALA A 220 14.86 -2.33 33.43
C ALA A 220 14.07 -1.73 34.61
N PRO A 221 13.29 -2.53 35.38
CA PRO A 221 12.47 -2.01 36.47
C PRO A 221 13.23 -1.25 37.56
N ASP A 222 14.52 -1.53 37.73
CA ASP A 222 15.43 -0.94 38.72
C ASP A 222 16.31 0.19 38.14
N ALA A 223 16.16 0.52 36.86
CA ALA A 223 16.96 1.56 36.21
C ALA A 223 16.63 2.96 36.74
N ASP A 224 17.65 3.78 36.99
CA ASP A 224 17.48 5.21 37.23
C ASP A 224 17.09 5.91 35.92
N LEU A 225 15.79 6.13 35.72
CA LEU A 225 15.23 6.77 34.53
C LEU A 225 15.75 8.21 34.35
N ARG A 226 16.10 8.90 35.45
CA ARG A 226 16.63 10.27 35.39
C ARG A 226 18.05 10.26 34.86
N GLU A 227 18.90 9.36 35.37
CA GLU A 227 20.25 9.17 34.84
C GLU A 227 20.23 8.74 33.38
N LEU A 228 19.36 7.77 33.03
CA LEU A 228 19.22 7.28 31.66
C LEU A 228 18.83 8.41 30.69
N THR A 229 17.86 9.23 31.09
CA THR A 229 17.41 10.40 30.32
C THR A 229 18.53 11.43 30.16
N GLN A 230 19.25 11.74 31.24
CA GLN A 230 20.36 12.68 31.21
C GLN A 230 21.45 12.20 30.25
N ARG A 231 21.85 10.93 30.33
CA ARG A 231 22.85 10.34 29.43
C ARG A 231 22.42 10.38 27.97
N ALA A 232 21.14 10.11 27.69
CA ALA A 232 20.62 10.17 26.33
C ALA A 232 20.58 11.61 25.79
N ASN A 233 20.21 12.60 26.62
CA ASN A 233 20.27 14.02 26.22
C ASN A 233 21.71 14.44 25.91
N THR A 234 22.65 14.17 26.81
CA THR A 234 24.08 14.50 26.59
C THR A 234 24.61 13.84 25.32
N ALA A 235 24.33 12.56 25.10
CA ALA A 235 24.76 11.85 23.90
C ALA A 235 24.14 12.39 22.60
N ALA A 236 22.91 12.93 22.65
CA ALA A 236 22.30 13.60 21.51
C ALA A 236 22.95 14.95 21.20
N ASP A 237 23.38 15.69 22.23
CA ASP A 237 24.00 17.01 22.12
C ASP A 237 25.49 16.96 21.67
N ASP A 238 26.17 15.83 21.90
CA ASP A 238 27.59 15.62 21.58
C ASP A 238 27.94 15.66 20.07
N ARG A 239 27.00 16.06 19.20
CA ARG A 239 27.13 16.18 17.73
C ARG A 239 27.57 14.92 16.99
N ALA A 240 27.67 13.78 17.68
CA ALA A 240 27.90 12.47 17.07
C ALA A 240 26.70 12.02 16.21
N TRP A 241 25.54 12.68 16.38
CA TRP A 241 24.31 12.38 15.68
C TRP A 241 23.84 13.58 14.85
N GLU A 242 23.52 13.35 13.58
CA GLU A 242 22.91 14.37 12.73
C GLU A 242 21.39 14.37 12.94
N ALA A 243 20.91 15.33 13.73
CA ALA A 243 19.48 15.52 13.95
C ALA A 243 18.78 15.82 12.62
N ARG A 244 17.67 15.12 12.35
CA ARG A 244 16.89 15.39 11.13
C ARG A 244 16.21 16.76 11.22
N PRO A 245 16.14 17.53 10.12
CA PRO A 245 15.42 18.80 10.12
C PRO A 245 13.95 18.57 10.52
N VAL A 246 13.38 19.52 11.26
CA VAL A 246 11.94 19.54 11.57
C VAL A 246 11.20 19.82 10.28
N VAL A 247 10.22 18.97 9.96
CA VAL A 247 9.38 19.09 8.77
C VAL A 247 7.94 18.99 9.20
N GLU A 248 7.27 20.14 9.30
CA GLU A 248 5.83 20.20 9.58
C GLU A 248 5.03 19.92 8.31
N LEU A 249 4.07 18.99 8.43
CA LEU A 249 3.18 18.61 7.35
C LEU A 249 1.84 19.31 7.48
N ASP A 250 1.19 19.61 6.35
CA ASP A 250 -0.21 20.02 6.40
C ASP A 250 -1.08 18.81 6.81
N PRO A 251 -2.18 18.98 7.56
CA PRO A 251 -3.07 17.87 7.89
C PRO A 251 -3.57 17.05 6.68
N SER A 252 -3.64 17.65 5.48
CA SER A 252 -3.99 16.94 4.25
C SER A 252 -2.90 15.97 3.77
N ASP A 253 -1.64 16.14 4.17
CA ASP A 253 -0.56 15.19 3.89
C ASP A 253 -0.66 13.95 4.79
N LEU A 254 -1.33 14.07 5.94
CA LEU A 254 -1.51 13.00 6.91
C LEU A 254 -2.76 12.14 6.65
N LEU A 255 -3.44 12.32 5.51
CA LEU A 255 -4.62 11.53 5.14
C LEU A 255 -4.22 10.06 4.86
N PRO A 256 -4.67 9.09 5.68
CA PRO A 256 -4.35 7.68 5.46
C PRO A 256 -4.86 7.21 4.09
N SER A 257 -4.25 6.17 3.55
CA SER A 257 -4.60 5.66 2.21
C SER A 257 -6.08 5.30 2.07
N CYS A 258 -6.75 4.89 3.14
CA CYS A 258 -8.17 4.52 3.09
C CYS A 258 -9.13 5.71 3.22
N PHE A 259 -8.62 6.94 3.38
CA PHE A 259 -9.43 8.13 3.57
C PHE A 259 -10.43 8.34 2.42
N ALA A 260 -11.68 8.65 2.79
CA ALA A 260 -12.82 8.89 1.89
C ALA A 260 -13.33 7.67 1.08
N ILE A 261 -12.90 6.44 1.38
CA ILE A 261 -13.42 5.23 0.70
C ILE A 261 -14.60 4.66 1.48
N ALA A 262 -15.81 5.09 1.13
CA ALA A 262 -17.05 4.83 1.88
C ALA A 262 -17.24 3.37 2.31
N GLU A 263 -17.03 2.42 1.41
CA GLU A 263 -17.31 0.99 1.61
C GLU A 263 -16.32 0.31 2.57
N THR A 264 -15.23 1.01 2.92
CA THR A 264 -14.19 0.51 3.83
C THR A 264 -14.32 1.10 5.23
N ILE A 265 -15.23 2.06 5.44
CA ILE A 265 -15.45 2.75 6.71
C ILE A 265 -16.34 1.90 7.62
N ASP A 266 -15.80 1.45 8.74
CA ASP A 266 -16.52 0.69 9.75
C ASP A 266 -16.21 1.22 11.15
N VAL A 267 -17.13 1.99 11.74
CA VAL A 267 -16.90 2.62 13.06
C VAL A 267 -16.87 1.65 14.22
N ASN A 268 -17.24 0.40 13.99
CA ASN A 268 -17.23 -0.63 15.03
C ASN A 268 -15.98 -1.52 14.93
N ARG A 269 -15.04 -1.20 14.04
CA ARG A 269 -13.89 -2.04 13.77
C ARG A 269 -12.62 -1.24 13.45
N ALA A 270 -11.51 -1.72 13.98
CA ALA A 270 -10.18 -1.25 13.58
C ALA A 270 -9.96 -1.32 12.05
N PRO A 271 -9.33 -0.29 11.45
CA PRO A 271 -8.71 0.86 12.11
C PRO A 271 -9.63 2.09 12.32
N CYS A 272 -10.92 1.99 11.98
CA CYS A 272 -11.80 3.17 11.90
C CYS A 272 -12.40 3.60 13.24
N ASP A 273 -12.61 2.67 14.17
CA ASP A 273 -13.06 2.91 15.55
C ASP A 273 -12.15 3.86 16.35
N LEU A 274 -10.84 3.79 16.10
CA LEU A 274 -9.81 4.61 16.77
C LEU A 274 -9.31 5.78 15.91
N CYS A 275 -9.87 6.00 14.72
CA CYS A 275 -9.34 6.98 13.78
C CYS A 275 -9.89 8.39 14.08
N PRO A 276 -9.04 9.39 14.42
CA PRO A 276 -9.49 10.75 14.73
C PRO A 276 -10.06 11.48 13.51
N LEU A 277 -9.84 10.97 12.28
CA LEU A 277 -10.35 11.56 11.04
C LEU A 277 -11.71 10.99 10.61
N ILE A 278 -12.37 10.15 11.42
CA ILE A 278 -13.57 9.42 11.00
C ILE A 278 -14.71 10.32 10.50
N ALA A 279 -14.94 11.46 11.16
CA ALA A 279 -15.98 12.41 10.78
C ALA A 279 -15.69 13.04 9.41
N SER A 280 -14.48 13.57 9.22
CA SER A 280 -14.03 14.15 7.94
C SER A 280 -13.95 13.10 6.82
N CYS A 281 -13.55 11.87 7.16
CA CYS A 281 -13.48 10.75 6.23
C CYS A 281 -14.87 10.41 5.67
N ARG A 282 -15.90 10.37 6.53
CA ARG A 282 -17.29 10.15 6.11
C ARG A 282 -17.82 11.27 5.22
N ALA A 283 -17.58 12.53 5.59
CA ALA A 283 -18.01 13.68 4.79
C ALA A 283 -17.37 13.65 3.39
N ALA A 284 -16.05 13.46 3.32
CA ALA A 284 -15.33 13.36 2.05
C ALA A 284 -15.75 12.14 1.22
N ALA A 285 -16.13 11.03 1.87
CA ALA A 285 -16.63 9.84 1.17
C ALA A 285 -17.98 10.10 0.50
N VAL A 286 -18.90 10.80 1.18
CA VAL A 286 -20.18 11.22 0.61
C VAL A 286 -19.96 12.17 -0.57
N GLU A 287 -19.03 13.10 -0.44
CA GLU A 287 -18.66 14.02 -1.52
C GLU A 287 -18.11 13.26 -2.75
N ALA A 288 -17.17 12.33 -2.55
CA ALA A 288 -16.64 11.50 -3.62
C ALA A 288 -17.73 10.67 -4.33
N ILE A 289 -18.70 10.13 -3.59
CA ILE A 289 -19.87 9.44 -4.16
C ILE A 289 -20.69 10.41 -5.01
N ASN A 290 -21.04 11.58 -4.48
CA ASN A 290 -21.87 12.57 -5.18
C ASN A 290 -21.22 13.05 -6.47
N ILE A 291 -19.91 13.30 -6.46
CA ILE A 291 -19.15 13.66 -7.66
C ILE A 291 -19.18 12.51 -8.68
N THR A 292 -18.99 11.26 -8.23
CA THR A 292 -19.03 10.08 -9.10
C THR A 292 -20.42 9.91 -9.75
N VAL A 293 -21.50 10.06 -8.97
CA VAL A 293 -22.89 10.01 -9.47
C VAL A 293 -23.14 11.12 -10.48
N LYS A 294 -22.74 12.36 -10.17
CA LYS A 294 -22.90 13.50 -11.08
C LYS A 294 -22.17 13.29 -12.40
N ALA A 295 -20.98 12.70 -12.37
CA ALA A 295 -20.15 12.50 -13.57
C ALA A 295 -20.56 11.29 -14.41
N THR A 296 -21.10 10.23 -13.79
CA THR A 296 -21.27 8.92 -14.45
C THR A 296 -22.71 8.36 -14.40
N GLY A 297 -23.61 9.02 -13.67
CA GLY A 297 -24.96 8.55 -13.42
C GLY A 297 -25.07 7.44 -12.36
N SER A 298 -23.96 7.02 -11.75
CA SER A 298 -23.93 5.93 -10.77
C SER A 298 -22.86 6.16 -9.69
N ALA A 299 -23.09 5.64 -8.48
CA ALA A 299 -22.09 5.61 -7.41
C ALA A 299 -21.00 4.54 -7.64
N SER A 300 -21.22 3.61 -8.58
CA SER A 300 -20.31 2.50 -8.95
C SER A 300 -20.51 2.11 -10.42
N PRO A 301 -20.14 2.98 -11.38
CA PRO A 301 -20.38 2.76 -12.81
C PRO A 301 -19.80 1.44 -13.36
N VAL A 302 -18.66 0.97 -12.81
CA VAL A 302 -18.09 -0.33 -13.21
C VAL A 302 -18.96 -1.51 -12.80
N LEU A 303 -19.54 -1.47 -11.60
CA LEU A 303 -20.43 -2.53 -11.10
C LEU A 303 -21.72 -2.58 -11.92
N ASP A 304 -22.30 -1.42 -12.22
CA ASP A 304 -23.54 -1.33 -12.99
C ASP A 304 -23.35 -1.77 -14.44
N ALA A 305 -22.23 -1.39 -15.07
CA ALA A 305 -21.85 -1.89 -16.37
C ALA A 305 -21.68 -3.42 -16.38
N ASP A 306 -21.09 -3.99 -15.32
CA ASP A 306 -20.92 -5.44 -15.20
C ASP A 306 -22.26 -6.16 -15.01
N ARG A 307 -23.13 -5.64 -14.14
CA ARG A 307 -24.51 -6.16 -13.94
C ARG A 307 -25.31 -6.13 -15.24
N LYS A 308 -25.25 -5.03 -15.99
CA LYS A 308 -25.92 -4.91 -17.30
C LYS A 308 -25.39 -5.95 -18.28
N ARG A 309 -24.07 -6.12 -18.36
CA ARG A 309 -23.44 -7.13 -19.21
C ARG A 309 -23.87 -8.55 -18.84
N ILE A 310 -23.86 -8.90 -17.55
CA ILE A 310 -24.29 -10.21 -17.05
C ILE A 310 -25.75 -10.46 -17.42
N SER A 311 -26.64 -9.47 -17.19
CA SER A 311 -28.06 -9.56 -17.55
C SER A 311 -28.26 -9.84 -19.05
N ILE A 312 -27.56 -9.10 -19.92
CA ILE A 312 -27.58 -9.33 -21.38
C ILE A 312 -27.10 -10.73 -21.74
N ASN A 313 -26.02 -11.20 -21.13
CA ASN A 313 -25.49 -12.54 -21.38
C ASN A 313 -26.47 -13.64 -20.95
N VAL A 314 -27.13 -13.47 -19.80
CA VAL A 314 -28.16 -14.41 -19.31
C VAL A 314 -29.38 -14.41 -20.23
N ALA A 315 -29.86 -13.25 -20.67
CA ALA A 315 -30.96 -13.14 -21.62
C ALA A 315 -30.62 -13.82 -22.96
N ASN A 316 -29.42 -13.57 -23.48
CA ASN A 316 -28.92 -14.21 -24.71
C ASN A 316 -28.78 -15.73 -24.56
N HIS A 317 -28.29 -16.21 -23.41
CA HIS A 317 -28.19 -17.63 -23.11
C HIS A 317 -29.58 -18.28 -23.07
N ARG A 318 -30.54 -17.68 -22.36
CA ARG A 318 -31.92 -18.17 -22.30
C ARG A 318 -32.59 -18.22 -23.67
N ARG A 319 -32.39 -17.18 -24.50
CA ARG A 319 -32.89 -17.16 -25.88
C ARG A 319 -32.30 -18.29 -26.73
N LYS A 320 -31.01 -18.58 -26.60
CA LYS A 320 -30.35 -19.69 -27.32
C LYS A 320 -30.82 -21.06 -26.81
N ALA A 321 -30.99 -21.22 -25.49
CA ALA A 321 -31.47 -22.46 -24.89
C ALA A 321 -32.93 -22.75 -25.25
N GLY A 322 -33.79 -21.73 -25.32
CA GLY A 322 -35.17 -21.85 -25.78
C GLY A 322 -35.33 -22.01 -27.30
N ALA A 323 -34.25 -21.79 -28.08
CA ALA A 323 -34.20 -21.99 -29.52
C ALA A 323 -33.51 -23.31 -29.93
N ALA A 324 -33.10 -24.14 -28.96
CA ALA A 324 -32.63 -25.49 -29.26
C ALA A 324 -33.81 -26.32 -29.80
N PRO A 325 -33.69 -26.95 -30.99
CA PRO A 325 -34.80 -27.71 -31.56
C PRO A 325 -35.13 -28.88 -30.65
N VAL A 326 -36.41 -29.05 -30.33
CA VAL A 326 -36.95 -30.29 -29.81
C VAL A 326 -36.65 -31.36 -30.87
N THR A 327 -35.60 -32.16 -30.66
CA THR A 327 -35.40 -33.39 -31.42
C THR A 327 -36.60 -34.28 -31.13
N SER A 328 -37.58 -34.24 -32.02
CA SER A 328 -38.68 -35.19 -32.06
C SER A 328 -38.08 -36.58 -32.31
N CYS A 329 -38.03 -37.41 -31.27
CA CYS A 329 -37.85 -38.85 -31.42
C CYS A 329 -39.06 -39.39 -32.19
N ASN A 330 -38.91 -39.61 -33.49
CA ASN A 330 -39.81 -40.49 -34.23
C ASN A 330 -39.46 -41.93 -33.88
N HIS A 331 -40.28 -42.57 -33.06
CA HIS A 331 -40.29 -44.03 -32.94
C HIS A 331 -41.03 -44.62 -34.14
N SER A 332 -40.33 -45.52 -34.85
CA SER A 332 -40.90 -46.44 -35.85
C SER A 332 -41.46 -47.68 -35.19
#